data_AF-A0A034WHG2-F1
#
_entry.id   AF-A0A034WHG2-F1
#
_cell.length_a   1.000
_cell.length_b   1.000
_cell.length_c   1.000
_cell.angle_alpha   90.00
_cell.angle_beta   90.00
_cell.angle_gamma   90.00
#
_symmetry.space_group_name_H-M   'P 1'
#
loop_
_entity.id
_entity.type
_entity.pdbx_description
1 polymer ?
#
loop_
_entity_poly.entity_id
_entity_poly.type
_entity_poly.pdbx_seq_one_letter_code
_entity_poly.pdbx_strand_id
1 'polypeptide(L)'
;VLHMKLSVSRLWLRDFQLEFRFWLERFAVYYSDTRGLCFIISILICCVIVILGFCAVKMQLFFLVSCALLLLHLGAVFASKMEFFSSVHQMSKLVQFEGVLLKHMQKYVEFNENKLEFLKARLVELENDRDEALQEGLDYFDSPVNKYLLTKRLTMDWERVENIMQHDAGKQPLSNIERYVNVNPFPEVSELEGAIAGFLRIQDVYRLKASDMAQGILDGVKYNVVIDAQLCLDIAKYAEKENQMRLAHAWALEALKRLHKAEENDSEQKFVSEKTDEAEILELLAKTK
;
A
#
# COMPACT_ATOMS: atom_id res chain seq x y z
N VAL A 1 19.38 -4.52 31.06
CA VAL A 1 20.12 -5.75 30.67
C VAL A 1 21.50 -5.88 31.34
N LEU A 2 22.33 -4.83 31.45
CA LEU A 2 23.62 -4.92 32.17
C LEU A 2 23.49 -5.20 33.69
N HIS A 3 22.44 -4.71 34.34
CA HIS A 3 22.25 -4.90 35.78
C HIS A 3 21.93 -6.36 36.18
N MET A 4 21.41 -7.16 35.25
CA MET A 4 21.03 -8.56 35.50
C MET A 4 22.23 -9.50 35.42
N LYS A 5 23.25 -9.18 34.59
CA LYS A 5 24.51 -9.94 34.53
C LYS A 5 25.33 -9.83 35.83
N LEU A 6 25.36 -8.67 36.47
CA LEU A 6 26.08 -8.43 37.73
C LEU A 6 25.47 -9.11 38.97
N SER A 7 24.18 -9.45 38.91
CA SER A 7 23.49 -10.20 39.97
C SER A 7 23.86 -11.69 39.93
N VAL A 8 23.81 -12.28 38.74
CA VAL A 8 24.16 -13.69 38.52
C VAL A 8 25.62 -13.97 38.86
N SER A 9 26.53 -13.05 38.53
CA SER A 9 27.96 -13.16 38.89
C SER A 9 28.21 -13.11 40.40
N ARG A 10 27.38 -12.38 41.16
CA ARG A 10 27.51 -12.26 42.63
C ARG A 10 26.92 -13.44 43.38
N LEU A 11 25.82 -14.03 42.90
CA LEU A 11 25.32 -15.30 43.45
C LEU A 11 26.32 -16.44 43.21
N TRP A 12 26.89 -16.53 42.01
CA TRP A 12 27.91 -17.53 41.67
C TRP A 12 29.16 -17.46 42.54
N LEU A 13 29.62 -16.24 42.86
CA LEU A 13 30.77 -16.06 43.75
C LEU A 13 30.47 -16.56 45.17
N ARG A 14 29.21 -16.43 45.62
CA ARG A 14 28.79 -16.81 46.97
C ARG A 14 28.64 -18.33 47.11
N ASP A 15 28.07 -18.99 46.10
CA ASP A 15 27.97 -20.45 46.06
C ASP A 15 29.35 -21.11 45.93
N PHE A 16 30.24 -20.52 45.12
CA PHE A 16 31.64 -20.96 45.04
C PHE A 16 32.39 -20.81 46.37
N GLN A 17 32.18 -19.71 47.09
CA GLN A 17 32.81 -19.51 48.40
C GLN A 17 32.29 -20.48 49.48
N LEU A 18 31.02 -20.89 49.42
CA LEU A 18 30.42 -21.85 50.34
C LEU A 18 30.91 -23.29 50.11
N GLU A 19 30.95 -23.74 48.85
CA GLU A 19 31.51 -25.03 48.44
C GLU A 19 33.02 -25.12 48.79
N PHE A 20 33.78 -24.04 48.54
CA PHE A 20 35.20 -23.98 48.84
C PHE A 20 35.50 -24.02 50.35
N ARG A 21 34.64 -23.40 51.18
CA ARG A 21 34.74 -23.47 52.65
C ARG A 21 34.43 -24.87 53.18
N PHE A 22 33.40 -25.52 52.65
CA PHE A 22 33.01 -26.87 53.05
C PHE A 22 34.11 -27.90 52.74
N TRP A 23 34.81 -27.72 51.62
CA TRP A 23 35.98 -28.53 51.26
C TRP A 23 37.18 -28.22 52.17
N LEU A 24 37.51 -26.94 52.41
CA LEU A 24 38.61 -26.56 53.30
C LEU A 24 38.46 -27.10 54.73
N GLU A 25 37.25 -27.08 55.29
CA GLU A 25 37.00 -27.59 56.64
C GLU A 25 37.11 -29.12 56.74
N ARG A 26 36.70 -29.87 55.69
CA ARG A 26 36.94 -31.32 55.61
C ARG A 26 38.40 -31.68 55.38
N PHE A 27 39.17 -30.80 54.74
CA PHE A 27 40.60 -31.03 54.45
C PHE A 27 41.50 -30.79 55.67
N ALA A 28 41.11 -29.92 56.60
CA ALA A 28 41.87 -29.67 57.82
C ALA A 28 41.96 -30.88 58.78
N VAL A 29 41.04 -31.85 58.66
CA VAL A 29 41.00 -33.05 59.52
C VAL A 29 41.96 -34.16 59.04
N TYR A 30 42.49 -34.06 57.81
CA TYR A 30 43.37 -35.09 57.21
C TYR A 30 44.83 -34.66 57.17
N TYR A 31 45.31 -33.96 58.21
CA TYR A 31 46.70 -33.49 58.29
C TYR A 31 47.48 -34.20 59.40
N SER A 32 47.89 -35.42 59.09
CA SER A 32 48.92 -36.12 59.84
C SER A 32 49.60 -37.08 58.87
N ASP A 33 50.79 -36.67 58.42
CA ASP A 33 51.89 -37.51 57.95
C ASP A 33 52.35 -37.32 56.48
N THR A 34 53.66 -37.41 56.34
CA THR A 34 54.63 -36.93 55.36
C THR A 34 54.43 -37.36 53.88
N ARG A 35 53.50 -36.72 53.15
CA ARG A 35 53.41 -36.78 51.65
C ARG A 35 53.12 -35.43 50.97
N GLY A 36 53.66 -34.32 51.49
CA GLY A 36 53.28 -32.95 51.10
C GLY A 36 53.58 -32.53 49.65
N LEU A 37 54.73 -32.89 49.07
CA LEU A 37 55.12 -32.36 47.74
C LEU A 37 54.33 -32.97 46.56
N CYS A 38 54.11 -34.29 46.55
CA CYS A 38 53.31 -34.94 45.51
C CYS A 38 51.84 -34.50 45.55
N PHE A 39 51.34 -34.15 46.73
CA PHE A 39 49.97 -33.69 46.92
C PHE A 39 49.76 -32.27 46.38
N ILE A 40 50.72 -31.37 46.61
CA ILE A 40 50.69 -29.98 46.09
C ILE A 40 50.77 -29.96 44.56
N ILE A 41 51.61 -30.80 43.95
CA ILE A 41 51.72 -30.90 42.48
C ILE A 41 50.43 -31.44 41.87
N SER A 42 49.81 -32.46 42.49
CA SER A 42 48.51 -32.99 42.05
C SER A 42 47.39 -31.95 42.11
N ILE A 43 47.35 -31.14 43.19
CA ILE A 43 46.37 -30.06 43.35
C ILE A 43 46.58 -28.96 42.30
N LEU A 44 47.83 -28.56 42.02
CA LEU A 44 48.13 -27.54 41.01
C LEU A 44 47.76 -28.01 39.59
N ILE A 45 48.06 -29.27 39.25
CA ILE A 45 47.67 -29.85 37.96
C ILE A 45 46.15 -29.94 37.84
N CYS A 46 45.46 -30.37 38.91
CA CYS A 46 44.00 -30.44 38.91
C CYS A 46 43.35 -29.04 38.78
N CYS A 47 43.88 -28.03 39.48
CA CYS A 47 43.44 -26.64 39.32
C CYS A 47 43.69 -26.11 37.89
N VAL A 48 44.84 -26.39 37.29
CA VAL A 48 45.15 -25.97 35.91
C VAL A 48 44.23 -26.66 34.89
N ILE A 49 43.94 -27.96 35.05
CA ILE A 49 43.02 -28.70 34.18
C ILE A 49 41.58 -28.17 34.31
N VAL A 50 41.12 -27.88 35.53
CA VAL A 50 39.79 -27.30 35.77
C VAL A 50 39.69 -25.89 35.16
N ILE A 51 40.72 -25.05 35.30
CA ILE A 51 40.74 -23.70 34.71
C ILE A 51 40.79 -23.76 33.17
N LEU A 52 41.60 -24.65 32.59
CA LEU A 52 41.67 -24.86 31.14
C LEU A 52 40.35 -25.42 30.58
N GLY A 53 39.72 -26.36 31.31
CA GLY A 53 38.40 -26.90 30.96
C GLY A 53 37.29 -25.84 31.02
N PHE A 54 37.27 -25.00 32.05
CA PHE A 54 36.33 -23.87 32.15
C PHE A 54 36.54 -22.82 31.06
N CYS A 55 37.78 -22.60 30.61
CA CYS A 55 38.10 -21.70 29.49
C CYS A 55 37.61 -22.26 28.15
N ALA A 56 37.84 -23.56 27.90
CA ALA A 56 37.39 -24.24 26.69
C ALA A 56 35.85 -24.26 26.57
N VAL A 57 35.13 -24.55 27.67
CA VAL A 57 33.66 -24.56 27.69
C VAL A 57 33.08 -23.15 27.48
N LYS A 58 33.69 -22.11 28.07
CA LYS A 58 33.28 -20.71 27.81
C LYS A 58 33.55 -20.29 26.37
N MET A 59 34.65 -20.73 25.77
CA MET A 59 35.00 -20.44 24.37
C MET A 59 34.05 -21.14 23.41
N GLN A 60 33.69 -22.41 23.68
CA GLN A 60 32.66 -23.14 22.94
C GLN A 60 31.27 -22.50 23.07
N LEU A 61 30.89 -22.06 24.28
CA LEU A 61 29.62 -21.37 24.48
C LEU A 61 29.56 -20.03 23.73
N PHE A 62 30.64 -19.25 23.73
CA PHE A 62 30.71 -17.98 22.99
C PHE A 62 30.67 -18.20 21.48
N PHE A 63 31.35 -19.23 20.96
CA PHE A 63 31.29 -19.62 19.55
C PHE A 63 29.88 -20.08 19.14
N LEU A 64 29.21 -20.90 19.97
CA LEU A 64 27.83 -21.32 19.72
C LEU A 64 26.85 -20.15 19.73
N VAL A 65 26.99 -19.20 20.67
CA VAL A 65 26.15 -17.99 20.72
C VAL A 65 26.43 -17.08 19.51
N SER A 66 27.69 -16.91 19.11
CA SER A 66 28.04 -16.13 17.92
C SER A 66 27.50 -16.76 16.65
N CYS A 67 27.62 -18.08 16.47
CA CYS A 67 27.02 -18.81 15.36
C CYS A 67 25.49 -18.72 15.38
N ALA A 68 24.85 -18.83 16.55
CA ALA A 68 23.40 -18.67 16.68
C ALA A 68 22.94 -17.25 16.28
N LEU A 69 23.67 -16.21 16.71
CA LEU A 69 23.40 -14.82 16.30
C LEU A 69 23.61 -14.63 14.80
N LEU A 70 24.63 -15.25 14.22
CA LEU A 70 24.95 -15.16 12.79
C LEU A 70 23.90 -15.90 11.94
N LEU A 71 23.42 -17.06 12.40
CA LEU A 71 22.30 -17.78 11.81
C LEU A 71 20.98 -17.02 11.93
N LEU A 72 20.74 -16.34 13.06
CA LEU A 72 19.55 -15.50 13.25
C LEU A 72 19.59 -14.28 12.33
N HIS A 73 20.75 -13.64 12.17
CA HIS A 73 20.94 -12.58 11.18
C HIS A 73 20.77 -13.06 9.74
N LEU A 74 21.33 -14.23 9.39
CA LEU A 74 21.10 -14.81 8.06
C LEU A 74 19.60 -15.07 7.83
N GLY A 75 18.92 -15.70 8.80
CA GLY A 75 17.49 -15.97 8.73
C GLY A 75 16.66 -14.69 8.54
N ALA A 76 16.97 -13.62 9.26
CA ALA A 76 16.30 -12.33 9.13
C ALA A 76 16.49 -11.71 7.73
N VAL A 77 17.71 -11.78 7.17
CA VAL A 77 18.00 -11.28 5.81
C VAL A 77 17.30 -12.11 4.73
N PHE A 78 17.18 -13.43 4.92
CA PHE A 78 16.42 -14.27 4.00
C PHE A 78 14.92 -14.00 4.07
N ALA A 79 14.36 -13.81 5.26
CA ALA A 79 12.95 -13.46 5.45
C ALA A 79 12.60 -12.12 4.76
N SER A 80 13.40 -11.06 4.97
CA SER A 80 13.14 -9.76 4.35
C SER A 80 13.20 -9.79 2.82
N LYS A 81 14.09 -10.61 2.25
CA LYS A 81 14.15 -10.80 0.79
C LYS A 81 12.90 -11.52 0.27
N MET A 82 12.42 -12.53 0.99
CA MET A 82 11.22 -13.27 0.62
C MET A 82 9.97 -12.37 0.64
N GLU A 83 9.84 -11.52 1.65
CA GLU A 83 8.76 -10.53 1.75
C GLU A 83 8.80 -9.52 0.59
N PHE A 84 9.98 -9.03 0.21
CA PHE A 84 10.13 -8.14 -0.95
C PHE A 84 9.75 -8.80 -2.28
N PHE A 85 10.21 -10.03 -2.53
CA PHE A 85 9.80 -10.76 -3.74
C PHE A 85 8.29 -11.08 -3.74
N SER A 86 7.71 -11.32 -2.57
CA SER A 86 6.28 -11.49 -2.39
C SER A 86 5.51 -10.20 -2.70
N SER A 87 5.97 -9.03 -2.23
CA SER A 87 5.28 -7.75 -2.46
C SER A 87 5.33 -7.31 -3.93
N VAL A 88 6.47 -7.49 -4.61
CA VAL A 88 6.56 -7.24 -6.06
C VAL A 88 5.64 -8.17 -6.83
N HIS A 89 5.56 -9.45 -6.45
CA HIS A 89 4.65 -10.40 -7.06
C HIS A 89 3.18 -10.05 -6.80
N GLN A 90 2.84 -9.59 -5.59
CA GLN A 90 1.50 -9.10 -5.25
C GLN A 90 1.13 -7.85 -6.06
N MET A 91 2.05 -6.89 -6.21
CA MET A 91 1.83 -5.69 -7.02
C MET A 91 1.59 -6.05 -8.50
N SER A 92 2.30 -7.07 -9.02
CA SER A 92 2.03 -7.59 -10.37
C SER A 92 0.63 -8.20 -10.52
N LYS A 93 0.06 -8.79 -9.46
CA LYS A 93 -1.32 -9.31 -9.48
C LYS A 93 -2.34 -8.17 -9.52
N LEU A 94 -2.07 -7.05 -8.85
CA LEU A 94 -2.94 -5.87 -8.90
C LEU A 94 -3.05 -5.30 -10.32
N VAL A 95 -1.94 -5.27 -11.07
CA VAL A 95 -1.96 -4.88 -12.49
C VAL A 95 -2.81 -5.83 -13.33
N GLN A 96 -2.72 -7.13 -13.09
CA GLN A 96 -3.56 -8.12 -13.78
C GLN A 96 -5.04 -7.97 -13.41
N PHE A 97 -5.31 -7.71 -12.13
CA PHE A 97 -6.65 -7.44 -11.60
C PHE A 97 -7.28 -6.22 -12.29
N GLU A 98 -6.55 -5.10 -12.36
CA GLU A 98 -6.97 -3.90 -13.10
C GLU A 98 -7.23 -4.22 -14.58
N GLY A 99 -6.36 -4.99 -15.23
CA GLY A 99 -6.56 -5.42 -16.62
C GLY A 99 -7.87 -6.17 -16.85
N VAL A 100 -8.31 -7.00 -15.90
CA VAL A 100 -9.62 -7.69 -15.97
C VAL A 100 -10.76 -6.69 -15.82
N LEU A 101 -10.67 -5.74 -14.89
CA LEU A 101 -11.67 -4.68 -14.72
C LEU A 101 -11.81 -3.83 -15.98
N LEU A 102 -10.69 -3.37 -16.55
CA LEU A 102 -10.66 -2.56 -17.75
C LEU A 102 -11.29 -3.30 -18.95
N LYS A 103 -11.01 -4.59 -19.11
CA LYS A 103 -11.62 -5.41 -20.16
C LYS A 103 -13.15 -5.46 -20.04
N HIS A 104 -13.68 -5.56 -18.82
CA HIS A 104 -15.12 -5.54 -18.61
C HIS A 104 -15.72 -4.14 -18.77
N MET A 105 -15.00 -3.10 -18.37
CA MET A 105 -15.37 -1.71 -18.64
C MET A 105 -15.45 -1.41 -20.15
N GLN A 106 -14.49 -1.89 -20.94
CA GLN A 106 -14.51 -1.77 -22.41
C GLN A 106 -15.76 -2.42 -23.01
N LYS A 107 -16.11 -3.62 -22.56
CA LYS A 107 -17.35 -4.29 -23.01
C LYS A 107 -18.61 -3.55 -22.58
N TYR A 108 -18.61 -2.98 -21.37
CA TYR A 108 -19.72 -2.16 -20.90
C TYR A 108 -19.92 -0.95 -21.82
N VAL A 109 -18.83 -0.26 -22.17
CA VAL A 109 -18.86 0.88 -23.10
C VAL A 109 -19.36 0.43 -24.47
N GLU A 110 -18.76 -0.62 -25.06
CA GLU A 110 -19.14 -1.16 -26.37
C GLU A 110 -20.64 -1.51 -26.46
N PHE A 111 -21.20 -2.18 -25.45
CA PHE A 111 -22.62 -2.53 -25.44
C PHE A 111 -23.53 -1.30 -25.35
N ASN A 112 -23.13 -0.27 -24.60
CA ASN A 112 -23.89 0.97 -24.52
C ASN A 112 -23.73 1.84 -25.77
N GLU A 113 -22.56 1.85 -26.40
CA GLU A 113 -22.32 2.53 -27.68
C GLU A 113 -23.18 1.92 -28.79
N ASN A 114 -23.21 0.59 -28.92
CA ASN A 114 -24.06 -0.09 -29.90
C ASN A 114 -25.56 0.22 -29.68
N LYS A 115 -26.01 0.22 -28.41
CA LYS A 115 -27.38 0.64 -28.07
C LYS A 115 -27.63 2.10 -28.47
N LEU A 116 -26.69 2.99 -28.17
CA LEU A 116 -26.81 4.42 -28.46
C LEU A 116 -26.79 4.69 -29.97
N GLU A 117 -25.96 3.99 -30.73
CA GLU A 117 -25.89 4.07 -32.19
C GLU A 117 -27.21 3.66 -32.83
N PHE A 118 -27.79 2.53 -32.39
CA PHE A 118 -29.11 2.10 -32.83
C PHE A 118 -30.18 3.16 -32.53
N LEU A 119 -30.19 3.71 -31.32
CA LEU A 119 -31.17 4.74 -30.92
C LEU A 119 -30.98 6.04 -31.70
N LYS A 120 -29.74 6.45 -32.00
CA LYS A 120 -29.44 7.63 -32.83
C LYS A 120 -29.93 7.44 -34.25
N ALA A 121 -29.65 6.28 -34.87
CA ALA A 121 -30.15 5.98 -36.21
C ALA A 121 -31.68 6.00 -36.25
N ARG A 122 -32.32 5.39 -35.25
CA ARG A 122 -33.78 5.37 -35.15
C ARG A 122 -34.37 6.76 -34.90
N LEU A 123 -33.70 7.60 -34.11
CA LEU A 123 -34.13 8.98 -33.88
C LEU A 123 -34.17 9.78 -35.18
N VAL A 124 -33.11 9.69 -36.00
CA VAL A 124 -33.02 10.39 -37.28
C VAL A 124 -34.12 9.94 -38.24
N GLU A 125 -34.41 8.65 -38.34
CA GLU A 125 -35.53 8.14 -39.16
C GLU A 125 -36.87 8.74 -38.72
N LEU A 126 -37.14 8.76 -37.42
CA LEU A 126 -38.40 9.25 -36.87
C LEU A 126 -38.55 10.77 -37.02
N GLU A 127 -37.45 11.51 -36.93
CA GLU A 127 -37.42 12.96 -37.18
C GLU A 127 -37.70 13.26 -38.65
N ASN A 128 -37.07 12.52 -39.57
CA ASN A 128 -37.33 12.67 -41.01
C ASN A 128 -38.79 12.40 -41.36
N ASP A 129 -39.36 11.29 -40.86
CA ASP A 129 -40.76 10.97 -41.13
C ASP A 129 -41.72 12.02 -40.54
N ARG A 130 -41.35 12.63 -39.40
CA ARG A 130 -42.14 13.71 -38.80
C ARG A 130 -42.06 14.97 -39.66
N ASP A 131 -40.87 15.31 -40.14
CA ASP A 131 -40.63 16.51 -40.92
C ASP A 131 -41.30 16.41 -42.30
N GLU A 132 -41.34 15.23 -42.93
CA GLU A 132 -42.14 14.97 -44.14
C GLU A 132 -43.63 15.22 -43.89
N ALA A 133 -44.18 14.68 -42.80
CA ALA A 133 -45.58 14.90 -42.42
C ALA A 133 -45.90 16.37 -42.13
N LEU A 134 -44.95 17.13 -41.55
CA LEU A 134 -45.10 18.57 -41.31
C LEU A 134 -45.03 19.39 -42.60
N GLN A 135 -44.18 18.99 -43.56
CA GLN A 135 -44.04 19.66 -44.85
C GLN A 135 -45.28 19.47 -45.73
N GLU A 136 -45.84 18.25 -45.78
CA GLU A 136 -47.03 17.94 -46.57
C GLU A 136 -48.34 18.38 -45.89
N GLY A 137 -48.35 18.54 -44.57
CA GLY A 137 -49.49 19.06 -43.82
C GLY A 137 -50.73 18.16 -43.91
N LEU A 138 -51.84 18.68 -44.43
CA LEU A 138 -53.10 17.92 -44.54
C LEU A 138 -53.03 16.84 -45.63
N ASP A 139 -52.32 17.10 -46.72
CA ASP A 139 -52.23 16.21 -47.89
C ASP A 139 -51.54 14.89 -47.53
N TYR A 140 -50.63 14.91 -46.55
CA TYR A 140 -49.98 13.70 -45.99
C TYR A 140 -51.02 12.66 -45.57
N PHE A 141 -52.15 13.11 -45.02
CA PHE A 141 -53.19 12.22 -44.51
C PHE A 141 -54.12 11.73 -45.61
N ASP A 142 -54.15 12.31 -46.80
CA ASP A 142 -54.99 11.78 -47.88
C ASP A 142 -54.50 10.40 -48.35
N SER A 143 -53.20 10.11 -48.18
CA SER A 143 -52.63 8.79 -48.38
C SER A 143 -53.04 7.81 -47.25
N PRO A 144 -53.77 6.72 -47.54
CA PRO A 144 -54.09 5.69 -46.56
C PRO A 144 -52.83 4.95 -46.06
N VAL A 145 -51.75 4.93 -46.85
CA VAL A 145 -50.46 4.34 -46.44
C VAL A 145 -49.82 5.17 -45.34
N ASN A 146 -49.77 6.50 -45.51
CA ASN A 146 -49.17 7.42 -44.54
C ASN A 146 -49.93 7.41 -43.20
N LYS A 147 -51.27 7.37 -43.25
CA LYS A 147 -52.14 7.15 -42.08
C LYS A 147 -51.79 5.85 -41.34
N TYR A 148 -51.64 4.76 -42.08
CA TYR A 148 -51.28 3.46 -41.51
C TYR A 148 -49.88 3.48 -40.88
N LEU A 149 -48.88 4.01 -41.57
CA LEU A 149 -47.49 4.08 -41.08
C LEU A 149 -47.39 4.91 -39.80
N LEU A 150 -48.04 6.08 -39.75
CA LEU A 150 -48.08 6.90 -38.53
C LEU A 150 -48.75 6.14 -37.37
N THR A 151 -49.88 5.48 -37.63
CA THR A 151 -50.60 4.72 -36.60
C THR A 151 -49.75 3.57 -36.07
N LYS A 152 -49.11 2.81 -36.96
CA LYS A 152 -48.20 1.72 -36.59
C LYS A 152 -47.01 2.24 -35.79
N ARG A 153 -46.41 3.36 -36.21
CA ARG A 153 -45.27 3.97 -35.53
C ARG A 153 -45.60 4.29 -34.07
N LEU A 154 -46.75 4.92 -33.84
CA LEU A 154 -47.18 5.36 -32.52
C LEU A 154 -47.74 4.22 -31.64
N THR A 155 -48.27 3.15 -32.23
CA THR A 155 -48.87 2.04 -31.46
C THR A 155 -47.93 0.86 -31.23
N MET A 156 -46.99 0.59 -32.15
CA MET A 156 -46.14 -0.61 -32.10
C MET A 156 -44.65 -0.27 -32.09
N ASP A 157 -44.20 0.58 -33.02
CA ASP A 157 -42.75 0.81 -33.16
C ASP A 157 -42.19 1.60 -31.97
N TRP A 158 -42.99 2.48 -31.36
CA TRP A 158 -42.59 3.26 -30.20
C TRP A 158 -42.38 2.40 -28.94
N GLU A 159 -43.23 1.39 -28.72
CA GLU A 159 -43.06 0.41 -27.64
C GLU A 159 -41.71 -0.33 -27.78
N ARG A 160 -41.30 -0.67 -29.01
CA ARG A 160 -39.99 -1.30 -29.26
C ARG A 160 -38.85 -0.33 -28.93
N VAL A 161 -38.94 0.94 -29.31
CA VAL A 161 -37.92 1.95 -28.99
C VAL A 161 -37.80 2.13 -27.47
N GLU A 162 -38.92 2.24 -26.77
CA GLU A 162 -38.97 2.34 -25.31
C GLU A 162 -38.30 1.13 -24.64
N ASN A 163 -38.63 -0.09 -25.08
CA ASN A 163 -38.01 -1.32 -24.56
C ASN A 163 -36.49 -1.31 -24.72
N ILE A 164 -35.96 -0.81 -25.84
CA ILE A 164 -34.51 -0.69 -26.06
C ILE A 164 -33.92 0.40 -25.16
N MET A 165 -34.59 1.55 -25.01
CA MET A 165 -34.17 2.61 -24.10
C MET A 165 -34.08 2.11 -22.66
N GLN A 166 -35.04 1.29 -22.21
CA GLN A 166 -35.06 0.71 -20.87
C GLN A 166 -34.05 -0.43 -20.69
N HIS A 167 -33.62 -1.10 -21.77
CA HIS A 167 -32.73 -2.26 -21.68
C HIS A 167 -31.35 -1.89 -21.08
N ASP A 168 -30.96 -2.58 -20.01
CA ASP A 168 -29.63 -2.45 -19.40
C ASP A 168 -28.58 -3.27 -20.17
N ALA A 169 -28.08 -2.69 -21.27
CA ALA A 169 -27.10 -3.32 -22.16
C ALA A 169 -25.77 -3.65 -21.45
N GLY A 170 -25.44 -2.96 -20.35
CA GLY A 170 -24.20 -3.10 -19.60
C GLY A 170 -24.25 -4.07 -18.42
N LYS A 171 -25.41 -4.67 -18.13
CA LYS A 171 -25.62 -5.49 -16.93
C LYS A 171 -24.64 -6.66 -16.80
N GLN A 172 -24.37 -7.36 -17.90
CA GLN A 172 -23.53 -8.56 -17.88
C GLN A 172 -22.06 -8.23 -17.56
N PRO A 173 -21.40 -7.24 -18.22
CA PRO A 173 -20.08 -6.78 -17.82
C PRO A 173 -19.99 -6.39 -16.34
N LEU A 174 -20.98 -5.66 -15.81
CA LEU A 174 -21.00 -5.27 -14.39
C LEU A 174 -21.07 -6.48 -13.46
N SER A 175 -21.95 -7.45 -13.75
CA SER A 175 -22.05 -8.69 -12.96
C SER A 175 -20.75 -9.50 -12.99
N ASN A 176 -20.00 -9.47 -14.09
CA ASN A 176 -18.70 -10.13 -14.17
C ASN A 176 -17.64 -9.42 -13.31
N ILE A 177 -17.64 -8.09 -13.28
CA ILE A 177 -16.79 -7.32 -12.37
C ILE A 177 -17.11 -7.69 -10.92
N GLU A 178 -18.38 -7.64 -10.53
CA GLU A 178 -18.81 -7.98 -9.17
C GLU A 178 -18.36 -9.38 -8.76
N ARG A 179 -18.55 -10.38 -9.63
CA ARG A 179 -18.09 -11.75 -9.38
C ARG A 179 -16.56 -11.83 -9.22
N TYR A 180 -15.83 -11.09 -10.05
CA TYR A 180 -14.37 -11.09 -10.01
C TYR A 180 -13.84 -10.46 -8.72
N VAL A 181 -14.44 -9.34 -8.29
CA VAL A 181 -14.15 -8.63 -7.04
C VAL A 181 -14.48 -9.49 -5.83
N ASN A 182 -15.58 -10.25 -5.86
CA ASN A 182 -15.94 -11.15 -4.76
C ASN A 182 -14.90 -12.26 -4.50
N VAL A 183 -14.12 -12.65 -5.51
CA VAL A 183 -13.05 -13.64 -5.39
C VAL A 183 -11.68 -12.98 -5.18
N ASN A 184 -11.51 -11.77 -5.69
CA ASN A 184 -10.28 -10.99 -5.60
C ASN A 184 -10.65 -9.59 -5.07
N PRO A 185 -10.67 -9.38 -3.75
CA PRO A 185 -11.10 -8.11 -3.19
C PRO A 185 -10.15 -6.99 -3.60
N PHE A 186 -10.70 -5.77 -3.66
CA PHE A 186 -9.90 -4.57 -3.82
C PHE A 186 -8.89 -4.41 -2.66
N PRO A 187 -7.77 -3.71 -2.91
CA PRO A 187 -6.89 -3.25 -1.84
C PRO A 187 -7.66 -2.48 -0.76
N GLU A 188 -7.22 -2.64 0.48
CA GLU A 188 -7.80 -1.90 1.61
C GLU A 188 -7.26 -0.46 1.67
N VAL A 189 -8.03 0.44 2.28
CA VAL A 189 -7.58 1.83 2.52
C VAL A 189 -6.29 1.85 3.36
N SER A 190 -6.09 0.87 4.24
CA SER A 190 -4.88 0.69 5.04
C SER A 190 -3.62 0.47 4.20
N GLU A 191 -3.73 -0.20 3.04
CA GLU A 191 -2.62 -0.43 2.12
C GLU A 191 -2.21 0.86 1.41
N LEU A 192 -3.18 1.72 1.08
CA LEU A 192 -2.92 3.06 0.56
C LEU A 192 -2.20 3.93 1.60
N GLU A 193 -2.69 3.97 2.84
CA GLU A 193 -2.02 4.68 3.94
C GLU A 193 -0.58 4.18 4.15
N GLY A 194 -0.37 2.86 4.11
CA GLY A 194 0.97 2.27 4.18
C GLY A 194 1.89 2.67 3.01
N ALA A 195 1.34 2.78 1.80
CA ALA A 195 2.08 3.25 0.63
C ALA A 195 2.47 4.74 0.77
N ILE A 196 1.56 5.59 1.24
CA ILE A 196 1.85 7.01 1.51
C ILE A 196 2.91 7.14 2.61
N ALA A 197 2.81 6.37 3.69
CA ALA A 197 3.82 6.35 4.75
C ALA A 197 5.21 5.97 4.22
N GLY A 198 5.29 4.92 3.40
CA GLY A 198 6.52 4.49 2.75
C GLY A 198 7.10 5.56 1.82
N PHE A 199 6.24 6.20 1.04
CA PHE A 199 6.59 7.29 0.13
C PHE A 199 7.16 8.52 0.87
N LEU A 200 6.48 8.96 1.94
CA LEU A 200 6.94 10.06 2.80
C LEU A 200 8.24 9.72 3.53
N ARG A 201 8.40 8.46 3.96
CA ARG A 201 9.66 8.00 4.56
C ARG A 201 10.82 8.07 3.58
N ILE A 202 10.61 7.69 2.31
CA ILE A 202 11.64 7.83 1.26
C ILE A 202 12.00 9.31 1.09
N GLN A 203 11.00 10.19 1.03
CA GLN A 203 11.23 11.63 0.97
C GLN A 203 12.08 12.14 2.14
N ASP A 204 11.78 11.72 3.37
CA ASP A 204 12.47 12.17 4.57
C ASP A 204 13.91 11.66 4.64
N VAL A 205 14.11 10.36 4.37
CA VAL A 205 15.44 9.71 4.41
C VAL A 205 16.38 10.29 3.36
N TYR A 206 15.90 10.49 2.13
CA TYR A 206 16.71 10.99 1.02
C TYR A 206 16.63 12.51 0.86
N ARG A 207 15.89 13.21 1.73
CA ARG A 207 15.69 14.67 1.70
C ARG A 207 15.23 15.18 0.33
N LEU A 208 14.32 14.44 -0.29
CA LEU A 208 13.79 14.78 -1.61
C LEU A 208 12.82 15.96 -1.51
N LYS A 209 12.79 16.80 -2.55
CA LYS A 209 11.84 17.91 -2.63
C LYS A 209 10.47 17.38 -3.05
N ALA A 210 9.41 17.85 -2.38
CA ALA A 210 8.03 17.50 -2.74
C ALA A 210 7.73 17.86 -4.21
N SER A 211 8.22 19.01 -4.69
CA SER A 211 8.08 19.44 -6.09
C SER A 211 8.68 18.47 -7.11
N ASP A 212 9.81 17.84 -6.78
CA ASP A 212 10.53 16.95 -7.68
C ASP A 212 9.80 15.59 -7.69
N MET A 213 9.47 15.07 -6.51
CA MET A 213 8.67 13.85 -6.36
C MET A 213 7.30 13.97 -7.05
N ALA A 214 6.63 15.13 -6.93
CA ALA A 214 5.36 15.39 -7.58
C ALA A 214 5.46 15.46 -9.12
N GLN A 215 6.65 15.67 -9.67
CA GLN A 215 6.93 15.61 -11.11
C GLN A 215 7.49 14.24 -11.54
N GLY A 216 7.48 13.26 -10.64
CA GLY A 216 8.06 11.95 -10.87
C GLY A 216 9.58 11.96 -10.94
N ILE A 217 10.25 12.96 -10.38
CA ILE A 217 11.72 13.03 -10.36
C ILE A 217 12.21 12.50 -9.02
N LEU A 218 12.88 11.35 -9.04
CA LEU A 218 13.51 10.75 -7.87
C LEU A 218 15.01 10.61 -8.13
N ASP A 219 15.83 11.28 -7.32
CA ASP A 219 17.30 11.26 -7.43
C ASP A 219 17.82 11.57 -8.86
N GLY A 220 17.20 12.54 -9.53
CA GLY A 220 17.55 12.94 -10.90
C GLY A 220 17.01 12.02 -12.01
N VAL A 221 16.39 10.88 -11.65
CA VAL A 221 15.70 10.01 -12.61
C VAL A 221 14.26 10.47 -12.75
N LYS A 222 13.86 10.79 -13.98
CA LYS A 222 12.48 11.17 -14.31
C LYS A 222 11.66 9.94 -14.66
N TYR A 223 10.69 9.63 -13.82
CA TYR A 223 9.63 8.68 -14.06
C TYR A 223 8.48 9.38 -14.79
N ASN A 224 7.78 8.65 -15.66
CA ASN A 224 6.66 9.20 -16.43
C ASN A 224 5.37 9.25 -15.59
N VAL A 225 5.44 9.88 -14.42
CA VAL A 225 4.33 10.02 -13.47
C VAL A 225 4.29 11.46 -12.99
N VAL A 226 3.10 12.05 -12.96
CA VAL A 226 2.87 13.38 -12.39
C VAL A 226 1.77 13.25 -11.36
N ILE A 227 2.03 13.74 -10.15
CA ILE A 227 1.06 13.82 -9.06
C ILE A 227 0.22 15.08 -9.28
N ASP A 228 -1.10 14.94 -9.27
CA ASP A 228 -2.04 16.05 -9.41
C ASP A 228 -2.18 16.86 -8.10
N ALA A 229 -2.92 17.96 -8.14
CA ALA A 229 -3.12 18.81 -6.97
C ALA A 229 -3.87 18.07 -5.84
N GLN A 230 -4.86 17.26 -6.20
CA GLN A 230 -5.68 16.52 -5.23
C GLN A 230 -4.86 15.49 -4.46
N LEU A 231 -4.05 14.69 -5.16
CA LEU A 231 -3.20 13.69 -4.53
C LEU A 231 -2.12 14.33 -3.66
N CYS A 232 -1.59 15.50 -4.03
CA CYS A 232 -0.73 16.29 -3.14
C CYS A 232 -1.44 16.69 -1.84
N LEU A 233 -2.71 17.10 -1.92
CA LEU A 233 -3.53 17.43 -0.74
C LEU A 233 -3.78 16.19 0.13
N ASP A 234 -4.10 15.05 -0.46
CA ASP A 234 -4.32 13.79 0.28
C ASP A 234 -3.05 13.34 1.02
N ILE A 235 -1.88 13.45 0.37
CA ILE A 235 -0.58 13.19 1.02
C ILE A 235 -0.34 14.16 2.17
N ALA A 236 -0.67 15.45 2.01
CA ALA A 236 -0.50 16.45 3.04
C ALA A 236 -1.39 16.18 4.26
N LYS A 237 -2.66 15.80 4.04
CA LYS A 237 -3.60 15.40 5.10
C LYS A 237 -3.11 14.17 5.86
N TYR A 238 -2.62 13.17 5.14
CA TYR A 238 -2.04 11.99 5.76
C TYR A 238 -0.83 12.34 6.63
N ALA A 239 0.09 13.18 6.12
CA ALA A 239 1.25 13.63 6.87
C ALA A 239 0.88 14.45 8.12
N GLU A 240 -0.18 15.26 8.06
CA GLU A 240 -0.69 16.01 9.22
C GLU A 240 -1.28 15.08 10.28
N LYS A 241 -2.10 14.10 9.88
CA LYS A 241 -2.64 13.05 10.75
C LYS A 241 -1.53 12.29 11.48
N GLU A 242 -0.41 12.02 10.81
CA GLU A 242 0.78 11.36 11.37
C GLU A 242 1.74 12.33 12.11
N ASN A 243 1.32 13.59 12.33
CA ASN A 243 2.08 14.65 13.02
C ASN A 243 3.44 14.99 12.37
N GLN A 244 3.58 14.75 11.06
CA GLN A 244 4.76 15.05 10.26
C GLN A 244 4.66 16.46 9.65
N MET A 245 4.54 17.48 10.50
CA MET A 245 4.20 18.87 10.12
C MET A 245 5.07 19.44 9.00
N ARG A 246 6.38 19.16 9.01
CA ARG A 246 7.31 19.63 7.95
C ARG A 246 6.95 19.06 6.57
N LEU A 247 6.58 17.78 6.51
CA LEU A 247 6.21 17.11 5.26
C LEU A 247 4.81 17.52 4.83
N ALA A 248 3.87 17.60 5.78
CA ALA A 248 2.53 18.10 5.54
C ALA A 248 2.55 19.50 4.92
N HIS A 249 3.34 20.42 5.49
CA HIS A 249 3.50 21.78 4.96
C HIS A 249 4.05 21.78 3.53
N ALA A 250 5.08 20.96 3.25
CA ALA A 250 5.70 20.90 1.93
C ALA A 250 4.74 20.39 0.86
N TRP A 251 3.92 19.37 1.16
CA TRP A 251 2.94 18.83 0.24
C TRP A 251 1.73 19.74 0.07
N ALA A 252 1.28 20.42 1.14
CA ALA A 252 0.22 21.41 1.06
C ALA A 252 0.62 22.61 0.17
N LEU A 253 1.88 23.08 0.27
CA LEU A 253 2.41 24.12 -0.61
C LEU A 253 2.45 23.67 -2.08
N GLU A 254 2.87 22.43 -2.34
CA GLU A 254 2.90 21.90 -3.70
C GLU A 254 1.48 21.73 -4.25
N ALA A 255 0.51 21.28 -3.43
CA ALA A 255 -0.89 21.21 -3.81
C ALA A 255 -1.43 22.59 -4.24
N LEU A 256 -1.20 23.63 -3.43
CA LEU A 256 -1.62 25.01 -3.75
C LEU A 256 -1.02 25.51 -5.06
N LYS A 257 0.28 25.31 -5.23
CA LYS A 257 1.00 25.73 -6.44
C LYS A 257 0.44 25.06 -7.70
N ARG A 258 0.07 23.78 -7.60
CA ARG A 258 -0.49 23.02 -8.72
C ARG A 258 -1.92 23.43 -9.04
N LEU A 259 -2.69 23.76 -8.02
CA LEU A 259 -4.05 24.26 -8.15
C LEU A 259 -4.04 25.59 -8.92
N HIS A 260 -3.26 26.59 -8.48
CA HIS A 260 -3.13 27.87 -9.20
C HIS A 260 -2.62 27.72 -10.63
N LYS A 261 -1.70 26.79 -10.88
CA LYS A 261 -1.24 26.51 -12.25
C LYS A 261 -2.33 25.89 -13.12
N ALA A 262 -3.27 25.15 -12.53
CA ALA A 262 -4.36 24.54 -13.27
C ALA A 262 -5.43 25.58 -13.65
N GLU A 263 -5.71 26.54 -12.77
CA GLU A 263 -6.62 27.67 -13.01
C GLU A 263 -6.18 28.55 -14.19
N GLU A 264 -4.87 28.70 -14.41
CA GLU A 264 -4.34 29.45 -15.56
C GLU A 264 -4.56 28.76 -16.91
N ASN A 265 -4.87 27.45 -16.92
CA ASN A 265 -4.86 26.62 -18.13
C ASN A 265 -6.22 26.07 -18.58
N ASP A 266 -7.30 26.19 -17.78
CA ASP A 266 -8.58 25.53 -18.08
C ASP A 266 -9.82 26.38 -17.70
N SER A 267 -10.80 26.47 -18.60
CA SER A 267 -12.00 27.31 -18.48
C SER A 267 -13.24 26.56 -17.93
N GLU A 268 -13.87 27.18 -16.92
CA GLU A 268 -15.29 27.25 -16.56
C GLU A 268 -16.05 26.09 -15.85
N GLN A 269 -15.59 24.84 -15.78
CA GLN A 269 -16.30 23.80 -14.99
C GLN A 269 -15.58 23.30 -13.73
N LYS A 270 -14.33 23.71 -13.52
CA LYS A 270 -13.47 23.30 -12.39
C LYS A 270 -13.67 24.12 -11.11
N PHE A 271 -14.29 25.28 -11.24
CA PHE A 271 -14.27 26.39 -10.28
C PHE A 271 -14.90 26.10 -8.90
N VAL A 272 -15.83 25.14 -8.77
CA VAL A 272 -16.53 24.89 -7.49
C VAL A 272 -15.81 23.86 -6.60
N SER A 273 -15.23 22.80 -7.19
CA SER A 273 -14.36 21.87 -6.44
C SER A 273 -13.08 22.59 -6.02
N GLU A 274 -12.47 23.29 -6.97
CA GLU A 274 -11.16 23.95 -6.84
C GLU A 274 -11.14 25.00 -5.71
N LYS A 275 -12.23 25.75 -5.54
CA LYS A 275 -12.37 26.73 -4.44
C LYS A 275 -12.53 26.09 -3.06
N THR A 276 -13.12 24.90 -2.99
CA THR A 276 -13.26 24.14 -1.74
C THR A 276 -11.90 23.55 -1.34
N ASP A 277 -11.17 23.04 -2.32
CA ASP A 277 -9.84 22.46 -2.14
C ASP A 277 -8.80 23.53 -1.74
N GLU A 278 -8.87 24.74 -2.30
CA GLU A 278 -7.98 25.85 -1.92
C GLU A 278 -8.15 26.27 -0.44
N ALA A 279 -9.40 26.43 0.01
CA ALA A 279 -9.68 26.80 1.40
C ALA A 279 -9.12 25.76 2.38
N GLU A 280 -9.29 24.48 2.06
CA GLU A 280 -8.77 23.37 2.87
C GLU A 280 -7.23 23.34 2.90
N ILE A 281 -6.59 23.58 1.76
CA ILE A 281 -5.12 23.70 1.68
C ILE A 281 -4.62 24.85 2.56
N LEU A 282 -5.27 26.01 2.51
CA LEU A 282 -4.90 27.17 3.32
C LEU A 282 -5.06 26.92 4.83
N GLU A 283 -6.13 26.22 5.24
CA GLU A 283 -6.30 25.79 6.62
C GLU A 283 -5.17 24.86 7.07
N LEU A 284 -4.82 23.88 6.23
CA LEU A 284 -3.73 22.94 6.50
C LEU A 284 -2.38 23.65 6.60
N LEU A 285 -2.12 24.64 5.74
CA LEU A 285 -0.92 25.48 5.81
C LEU A 285 -0.85 26.32 7.08
N ALA A 286 -2.00 26.79 7.58
CA ALA A 286 -2.06 27.53 8.84
C ALA A 286 -1.76 26.63 10.05
N LYS A 287 -2.22 25.37 10.04
CA LYS A 287 -1.97 24.38 11.11
C LYS A 287 -0.53 23.88 11.14
N THR A 288 0.09 23.75 9.98
CA THR A 288 1.43 23.15 9.82
C THR A 288 2.58 24.17 9.97
N LYS A 289 2.25 25.43 10.28
CA LYS A 289 3.20 26.55 10.42
C LYS A 289 3.96 26.54 11.74
#